data_AF-A0A4Q5R1W0-F1
#
_entry.id   AF-A0A4Q5R1W0-F1
#
_cell.length_a   1.000
_cell.length_b   1.000
_cell.length_c   1.000
_cell.angle_alpha   90.00
_cell.angle_beta   90.00
_cell.angle_gamma   90.00
#
_symmetry.space_group_name_H-M   'P 1'
#
loop_
_entity.id
_entity.type
_entity.pdbx_description
1 polymer ?
#
loop_
_entity_poly.entity_id
_entity_poly.type
_entity_poly.pdbx_seq_one_letter_code
_entity_poly.pdbx_strand_id
1 'polypeptide(L)'
;MSDIRDLPVMTEADAKAIGFATFNNVPHKVIDLPDGAFTISVKTSDGRRATFCFMPYGEGAARFVDIQFHDRGTTIADANGGQMPTFNSFCITKGGRHIVDTRALTEDIKPSIMVLPLDTAAEEQERAAIFAAKAKA
;
A
#
# COMPACT_ATOMS: atom_id res chain seq x y z
N MET A 1 -16.35 6.52 21.59
CA MET A 1 -15.22 6.48 20.64
C MET A 1 -15.33 7.72 19.78
N SER A 2 -14.29 8.54 19.75
CA SER A 2 -14.16 9.60 18.74
C SER A 2 -14.20 8.98 17.36
N ASP A 3 -14.93 9.58 16.42
CA ASP A 3 -14.97 9.10 15.05
C ASP A 3 -13.59 9.30 14.41
N ILE A 4 -13.05 8.29 13.74
CA ILE A 4 -11.76 8.40 13.04
C ILE A 4 -11.80 9.48 11.94
N ARG A 5 -13.01 9.85 11.48
CA ARG A 5 -13.24 10.97 10.58
C ARG A 5 -12.89 12.31 11.22
N ASP A 6 -12.98 12.44 12.55
CA ASP A 6 -12.78 13.69 13.29
C ASP A 6 -11.32 14.00 13.62
N LEU A 7 -10.38 13.06 13.41
CA LEU A 7 -8.95 13.36 13.58
C LEU A 7 -8.53 14.42 12.55
N PRO A 8 -7.82 15.49 12.93
CA PRO A 8 -7.43 16.53 11.99
C PRO A 8 -6.50 15.95 10.92
N VAL A 9 -6.67 16.39 9.68
CA VAL A 9 -5.61 16.28 8.67
C VAL A 9 -4.52 17.26 9.08
N MET A 10 -3.29 16.77 9.20
CA MET A 10 -2.15 17.53 9.70
C MET A 10 -1.14 17.79 8.58
N THR A 11 -0.26 18.77 8.76
CA THR A 11 0.93 18.88 7.90
C THR A 11 1.93 17.78 8.24
N GLU A 12 2.90 17.55 7.34
CA GLU A 12 4.03 16.64 7.61
C GLU A 12 4.80 17.05 8.87
N ALA A 13 5.06 18.36 9.04
CA ALA A 13 5.80 18.89 10.18
C ALA A 13 5.06 18.67 11.50
N ASP A 14 3.74 18.87 11.53
CA ASP A 14 2.95 18.67 12.74
C ASP A 14 2.88 17.19 13.14
N ALA A 15 2.69 16.29 12.16
CA ALA A 15 2.70 14.85 12.40
C ALA A 15 4.04 14.41 13.00
N LYS A 16 5.16 14.91 12.46
CA LYS A 16 6.50 14.64 12.98
C LYS A 16 6.70 15.20 14.38
N ALA A 17 6.19 16.41 14.66
CA ALA A 17 6.35 17.07 15.95
C ALA A 17 5.72 16.28 17.11
N ILE A 18 4.70 15.47 16.84
CA ILE A 18 4.02 14.62 17.84
C ILE A 18 4.46 13.15 17.79
N GLY A 19 5.51 12.81 17.03
CA GLY A 19 6.16 11.49 17.06
C GLY A 19 5.82 10.52 15.93
N PHE A 20 5.03 10.93 14.91
CA PHE A 20 4.81 10.09 13.73
C PHE A 20 5.98 10.17 12.73
N ALA A 21 6.22 9.06 12.02
CA ALA A 21 7.14 9.04 10.90
C ALA A 21 6.55 9.72 9.66
N THR A 22 7.41 10.22 8.78
CA THR A 22 7.00 10.93 7.55
C THR A 22 7.77 10.39 6.36
N PHE A 23 7.21 10.59 5.15
CA PHE A 23 7.85 10.16 3.90
C PHE A 23 7.81 11.26 2.83
N ASN A 24 6.61 11.71 2.45
CA ASN A 24 6.41 12.81 1.50
C ASN A 24 5.90 14.05 2.24
N ASN A 25 6.27 15.24 1.76
CA ASN A 25 5.72 16.50 2.25
C ASN A 25 4.31 16.75 1.67
N VAL A 26 3.32 16.06 2.21
CA VAL A 26 1.89 16.10 1.83
C VAL A 26 1.01 16.08 3.10
N PRO A 27 -0.32 16.30 3.00
CA PRO A 27 -1.19 16.19 4.17
C PRO A 27 -1.21 14.77 4.78
N HIS A 28 -1.21 14.68 6.11
CA HIS A 28 -1.18 13.42 6.86
C HIS A 28 -2.49 13.21 7.63
N LYS A 29 -3.05 12.00 7.51
CA LYS A 29 -4.06 11.49 8.45
C LYS A 29 -3.35 10.51 9.38
N VAL A 30 -3.08 10.93 10.61
CA VAL A 30 -2.34 10.13 11.60
C VAL A 30 -3.32 9.37 12.48
N ILE A 31 -2.97 8.12 12.82
CA ILE A 31 -3.79 7.21 13.62
C ILE A 31 -2.85 6.41 14.53
N ASP A 32 -3.07 6.46 15.84
CA ASP A 32 -2.50 5.49 16.77
C ASP A 32 -3.26 4.17 16.62
N LEU A 33 -2.54 3.11 16.23
CA LEU A 33 -3.14 1.80 16.08
C LEU A 33 -3.35 1.15 17.46
N PRO A 34 -4.54 0.63 17.76
CA PRO A 34 -4.72 -0.18 18.96
C PRO A 34 -3.98 -1.52 18.85
N ASP A 35 -3.73 -2.16 19.98
CA ASP A 35 -3.31 -3.56 20.01
C ASP A 35 -4.38 -4.46 19.38
N GLY A 36 -3.94 -5.56 18.75
CA GLY A 36 -4.80 -6.47 18.00
C GLY A 36 -4.89 -6.16 16.51
N ALA A 37 -5.83 -6.81 15.84
CA ALA A 37 -6.08 -6.58 14.42
C ALA A 37 -6.80 -5.24 14.19
N PHE A 38 -6.32 -4.45 13.24
CA PHE A 38 -6.94 -3.17 12.88
C PHE A 38 -6.83 -2.91 11.38
N THR A 39 -7.94 -2.54 10.74
CA THR A 39 -7.96 -2.25 9.30
C THR A 39 -8.23 -0.78 9.02
N ILE A 40 -7.39 -0.18 8.19
CA ILE A 40 -7.65 1.13 7.57
C ILE A 40 -8.17 0.90 6.16
N SER A 41 -9.34 1.46 5.86
CA SER A 41 -9.95 1.45 4.53
C SER A 41 -9.87 2.83 3.91
N VAL A 42 -9.38 2.90 2.67
CA VAL A 42 -9.29 4.16 1.91
C VAL A 42 -10.05 4.06 0.60
N LYS A 43 -10.54 5.20 0.13
CA LYS A 43 -11.19 5.33 -1.17
C LYS A 43 -10.76 6.64 -1.82
N THR A 44 -10.30 6.57 -3.06
CA THR A 44 -9.99 7.75 -3.87
C THR A 44 -11.27 8.49 -4.28
N SER A 45 -11.13 9.71 -4.78
CA SER A 45 -12.27 10.51 -5.26
C SER A 45 -13.01 9.86 -6.44
N ASP A 46 -12.32 9.05 -7.24
CA ASP A 46 -12.88 8.30 -8.36
C ASP A 46 -13.33 6.87 -7.98
N GLY A 47 -13.30 6.53 -6.69
CA GLY A 47 -13.93 5.33 -6.16
C GLY A 47 -13.04 4.09 -6.03
N ARG A 48 -11.75 4.17 -6.36
CA ARG A 48 -10.77 3.09 -6.13
C ARG A 48 -10.53 2.89 -4.65
N ARG A 49 -10.57 1.64 -4.20
CA ARG A 49 -10.54 1.24 -2.79
C ARG A 49 -9.31 0.39 -2.51
N ALA A 50 -8.67 0.69 -1.38
CA ALA A 50 -7.62 -0.15 -0.82
C ALA A 50 -7.84 -0.34 0.68
N THR A 51 -7.34 -1.45 1.21
CA THR A 51 -7.35 -1.76 2.64
C THR A 51 -5.94 -2.10 3.12
N PHE A 52 -5.62 -1.65 4.32
CA PHE A 52 -4.38 -1.93 5.04
C PHE A 52 -4.76 -2.59 6.37
N CYS A 53 -4.58 -3.91 6.46
CA CYS A 53 -4.92 -4.69 7.64
C CYS A 53 -3.67 -4.94 8.47
N PHE A 54 -3.55 -4.27 9.60
CA PHE A 54 -2.47 -4.42 10.56
C PHE A 54 -2.78 -5.61 11.47
N MET A 55 -1.85 -6.56 11.53
CA MET A 55 -2.05 -7.83 12.21
C MET A 55 -0.87 -8.16 13.13
N PRO A 56 -1.13 -8.64 14.36
CA PRO A 56 -0.09 -9.17 15.24
C PRO A 56 0.22 -10.64 14.89
N TYR A 57 1.40 -11.14 15.31
CA TYR A 57 1.67 -12.60 15.29
C TYR A 57 0.97 -13.35 16.43
N GLY A 58 0.50 -12.62 17.46
CA GLY A 58 -0.16 -13.14 18.66
C GLY A 58 -0.95 -12.02 19.33
N GLU A 59 -0.88 -11.88 20.64
CA GLU A 59 -1.46 -10.72 21.34
C GLU A 59 -0.56 -9.48 21.25
N GLY A 60 -1.17 -8.29 21.30
CA GLY A 60 -0.47 -6.99 21.33
C GLY A 60 -0.36 -6.30 19.97
N ALA A 61 0.68 -5.48 19.82
CA ALA A 61 0.89 -4.62 18.65
C ALA A 61 1.06 -5.40 17.33
N ALA A 62 0.60 -4.78 16.24
CA ALA A 62 0.77 -5.33 14.90
C ALA A 62 2.25 -5.52 14.51
N ARG A 63 2.52 -6.60 13.76
CA ARG A 63 3.86 -7.00 13.28
C ARG A 63 3.96 -7.13 11.76
N PHE A 64 2.82 -7.17 11.07
CA PHE A 64 2.76 -7.13 9.63
C PHE A 64 1.51 -6.38 9.16
N VAL A 65 1.49 -6.01 7.88
CA VAL A 65 0.36 -5.36 7.23
C VAL A 65 0.02 -6.11 5.95
N ASP A 66 -1.22 -6.58 5.86
CA ASP A 66 -1.79 -7.08 4.62
C ASP A 66 -2.38 -5.90 3.84
N ILE A 67 -2.10 -5.84 2.54
CA ILE A 67 -2.60 -4.77 1.68
C ILE A 67 -3.40 -5.41 0.54
N GLN A 68 -4.59 -4.87 0.29
CA GLN A 68 -5.42 -5.27 -0.85
C GLN A 68 -5.88 -4.04 -1.61
N PHE A 69 -5.66 -4.04 -2.92
CA PHE A 69 -6.38 -3.18 -3.85
C PHE A 69 -7.57 -3.95 -4.42
N HIS A 70 -8.75 -3.35 -4.38
CA HIS A 70 -10.02 -4.06 -4.64
C HIS A 70 -10.52 -3.88 -6.08
N ASP A 71 -10.01 -2.87 -6.79
CA ASP A 71 -10.66 -2.38 -8.01
C ASP A 71 -9.81 -2.56 -9.27
N ARG A 72 -8.81 -3.47 -9.27
CA ARG A 72 -8.08 -3.82 -10.51
C ARG A 72 -9.00 -4.42 -11.57
N GLY A 73 -10.10 -5.05 -11.15
CA GLY A 73 -11.10 -5.66 -12.03
C GLY A 73 -10.81 -7.11 -12.43
N THR A 74 -9.95 -7.80 -11.69
CA THR A 74 -9.58 -9.22 -11.93
C THR A 74 -9.43 -9.96 -10.61
N THR A 75 -9.72 -11.26 -10.60
CA THR A 75 -9.67 -12.10 -9.39
C THR A 75 -8.95 -13.43 -9.63
N ILE A 76 -8.53 -14.07 -8.53
CA ILE A 76 -8.07 -15.46 -8.48
C ILE A 76 -8.86 -16.22 -7.41
N ALA A 77 -8.96 -17.54 -7.54
CA ALA A 77 -9.55 -18.38 -6.49
C ALA A 77 -8.69 -18.35 -5.21
N ASP A 78 -9.34 -18.27 -4.05
CA ASP A 78 -8.67 -18.45 -2.76
C ASP A 78 -8.74 -19.89 -2.22
N ALA A 79 -8.05 -20.14 -1.12
CA ALA A 79 -7.97 -21.44 -0.47
C ALA A 79 -9.32 -21.94 0.10
N ASN A 80 -10.30 -21.05 0.27
CA ASN A 80 -11.62 -21.32 0.86
C ASN A 80 -12.74 -21.34 -0.20
N GLY A 81 -12.40 -21.36 -1.49
CA GLY A 81 -13.37 -21.37 -2.59
C GLY A 81 -13.97 -20.00 -2.93
N GLY A 82 -13.47 -18.92 -2.31
CA GLY A 82 -13.80 -17.55 -2.65
C GLY A 82 -12.98 -17.01 -3.82
N GLN A 83 -13.18 -15.72 -4.12
CA GLN A 83 -12.46 -14.98 -5.14
C GLN A 83 -11.74 -13.80 -4.50
N MET A 84 -10.45 -13.68 -4.75
CA MET A 84 -9.60 -12.62 -4.23
C MET A 84 -9.18 -11.68 -5.36
N PRO A 85 -9.29 -10.35 -5.18
CA PRO A 85 -8.87 -9.41 -6.20
C PRO A 85 -7.36 -9.48 -6.38
N THR A 86 -6.92 -9.44 -7.63
CA THR A 86 -5.49 -9.32 -7.94
C THR A 86 -5.08 -7.86 -7.97
N PHE A 87 -3.81 -7.60 -7.69
CA PHE A 87 -3.23 -6.28 -7.83
C PHE A 87 -1.75 -6.41 -8.21
N ASN A 88 -1.20 -5.35 -8.80
CA ASN A 88 0.23 -5.27 -9.03
C ASN A 88 0.90 -4.64 -7.81
N SER A 89 2.14 -5.02 -7.56
CA SER A 89 3.00 -4.28 -6.63
C SER A 89 4.43 -4.39 -7.10
N PHE A 90 5.25 -3.43 -6.69
CA PHE A 90 6.69 -3.53 -6.85
C PHE A 90 7.40 -2.78 -5.74
N CYS A 91 8.64 -3.16 -5.47
CA CYS A 91 9.47 -2.42 -4.54
C CYS A 91 10.51 -1.58 -5.28
N ILE A 92 10.83 -0.41 -4.72
CA ILE A 92 11.97 0.40 -5.13
C ILE A 92 13.18 -0.11 -4.35
N THR A 93 14.16 -0.65 -5.08
CA THR A 93 15.44 -1.14 -4.55
C THR A 93 16.59 -0.36 -5.18
N LYS A 94 17.79 -0.47 -4.59
CA LYS A 94 19.01 0.08 -5.18
C LYS A 94 19.20 -0.44 -6.60
N GLY A 95 19.26 0.47 -7.57
CA GLY A 95 19.44 0.13 -8.99
C GLY A 95 18.16 -0.26 -9.73
N GLY A 96 16.96 0.00 -9.19
CA GLY A 96 15.70 -0.13 -9.91
C GLY A 96 15.25 -1.57 -10.20
N ARG A 97 15.68 -2.54 -9.39
CA ARG A 97 15.29 -3.95 -9.56
C ARG A 97 13.95 -4.23 -8.87
N HIS A 98 13.05 -4.89 -9.57
CA HIS A 98 11.79 -5.38 -9.02
C HIS A 98 12.01 -6.76 -8.38
N ILE A 99 11.90 -6.84 -7.05
CA ILE A 99 12.10 -8.07 -6.28
C ILE A 99 10.82 -8.38 -5.51
N VAL A 100 10.31 -9.60 -5.65
CA VAL A 100 9.01 -10.04 -5.09
C VAL A 100 9.15 -10.65 -3.69
N ASP A 101 10.27 -11.30 -3.39
CA ASP A 101 10.59 -11.78 -2.03
C ASP A 101 11.95 -11.23 -1.60
N THR A 102 11.93 -10.44 -0.53
CA THR A 102 13.08 -9.66 -0.07
C THR A 102 13.73 -10.26 1.18
N ARG A 103 13.21 -11.37 1.72
CA ARG A 103 13.68 -11.95 2.99
C ARG A 103 15.15 -12.36 2.95
N ALA A 104 15.58 -12.97 1.85
CA ALA A 104 16.95 -13.46 1.67
C ALA A 104 17.96 -12.40 1.18
N LEU A 105 17.53 -11.15 0.94
CA LEU A 105 18.41 -10.09 0.46
C LEU A 105 19.37 -9.60 1.55
N THR A 106 20.57 -9.15 1.15
CA THR A 106 21.49 -8.39 2.00
C THR A 106 20.97 -6.96 2.23
N GLU A 107 21.38 -6.34 3.33
CA GLU A 107 20.88 -5.02 3.76
C GLU A 107 21.08 -3.93 2.70
N ASP A 108 22.18 -3.96 1.95
CA ASP A 108 22.52 -2.94 0.95
C ASP A 108 21.64 -2.97 -0.31
N ILE A 109 20.80 -4.01 -0.46
CA ILE A 109 19.86 -4.17 -1.58
C ILE A 109 18.41 -4.36 -1.12
N LYS A 110 18.12 -4.18 0.18
CA LYS A 110 16.73 -4.18 0.69
C LYS A 110 15.90 -3.07 0.02
N PRO A 111 14.59 -3.30 -0.16
CA PRO A 111 13.72 -2.26 -0.69
C PRO A 111 13.57 -1.10 0.29
N SER A 112 13.46 0.12 -0.24
CA SER A 112 13.15 1.30 0.57
C SER A 112 11.66 1.65 0.56
N ILE A 113 10.93 1.26 -0.49
CA ILE A 113 9.51 1.59 -0.69
C ILE A 113 8.82 0.41 -1.37
N MET A 114 7.60 0.08 -0.94
CA MET A 114 6.67 -0.76 -1.70
C MET A 114 5.63 0.13 -2.36
N VAL A 115 5.41 -0.06 -3.66
CA VAL A 115 4.46 0.69 -4.48
C VAL A 115 3.29 -0.22 -4.84
N LEU A 116 2.08 0.28 -4.59
CA LEU A 116 0.81 -0.32 -5.01
C LEU A 116 0.18 0.56 -6.11
N PRO A 117 0.31 0.19 -7.39
CA PRO A 117 -0.44 0.83 -8.47
C PRO A 117 -1.95 0.64 -8.27
N LEU A 118 -2.71 1.69 -8.50
CA LEU A 118 -4.19 1.69 -8.43
C LEU A 118 -4.84 1.67 -9.82
N ASP A 119 -4.09 1.26 -10.84
CA ASP A 119 -4.59 1.08 -12.20
C ASP A 119 -5.57 -0.11 -12.25
N THR A 120 -6.65 0.06 -13.00
CA THR A 120 -7.43 -1.09 -13.49
C THR A 120 -6.58 -1.90 -14.48
N ALA A 121 -6.98 -3.16 -14.73
CA ALA A 121 -6.30 -3.98 -15.73
C ALA A 121 -6.29 -3.34 -17.14
N ALA A 122 -7.30 -2.54 -17.49
CA ALA A 122 -7.36 -1.82 -18.75
C ALA A 122 -6.35 -0.65 -18.80
N GLU A 123 -6.30 0.17 -17.75
CA GLU A 123 -5.37 1.30 -17.66
C GLU A 123 -3.91 0.84 -17.62
N GLU A 124 -3.64 -0.29 -16.98
CA GLU A 124 -2.33 -0.93 -16.99
C GLU A 124 -1.88 -1.27 -18.43
N GLN A 125 -2.75 -1.88 -19.23
CA GLN A 125 -2.46 -2.25 -20.62
C GLN A 125 -2.21 -0.99 -21.48
N GLU A 126 -3.03 0.05 -21.29
CA GLU A 126 -2.85 1.33 -21.97
C GLU A 126 -1.50 1.96 -21.64
N ARG A 127 -1.14 2.00 -20.35
CA ARG A 127 0.14 2.54 -19.88
C ARG A 127 1.33 1.76 -20.43
N ALA A 128 1.24 0.43 -20.48
CA ALA A 128 2.27 -0.43 -21.06
C ALA A 128 2.48 -0.14 -22.56
N ALA A 129 1.40 0.07 -23.31
CA ALA A 129 1.48 0.43 -24.73
C ALA A 129 2.20 1.77 -24.95
N ILE A 130 1.94 2.77 -24.10
CA ILE A 130 2.62 4.07 -24.14
C ILE A 130 4.13 3.91 -23.90
N PHE A 131 4.54 3.14 -22.89
CA PHE A 131 5.97 2.92 -22.62
C PHE A 131 6.66 2.16 -23.75
N ALA A 132 6.02 1.15 -24.32
CA ALA A 132 6.55 0.41 -25.46
C ALA A 132 6.73 1.30 -26.70
N ALA A 133 5.82 2.26 -26.93
CA ALA A 133 5.95 3.23 -28.01
C ALA A 133 7.13 4.18 -27.79
N LYS A 134 7.31 4.68 -26.55
CA LYS A 134 8.43 5.56 -26.20
C LYS A 134 9.80 4.89 -26.30
N ALA A 135 9.90 3.59 -26.01
CA ALA A 135 11.16 2.85 -26.11
C ALA A 135 11.61 2.59 -27.57
N LYS A 136 10.71 2.80 -28.55
CA LYS A 136 10.98 2.63 -29.98
C LYS A 136 11.26 3.95 -30.71
N ALA A 137 11.07 5.08 -30.04
CA ALA A 137 11.30 6.43 -30.56
C ALA A 137 12.70 6.93 -30.14
#